data_AF-A0A0Q8GPA9-F1
#
_entry.id   AF-A0A0Q8GPA9-F1
#
_cell.length_a   1.000
_cell.length_b   1.000
_cell.length_c   1.000
_cell.angle_alpha   90.00
_cell.angle_beta   90.00
_cell.angle_gamma   90.00
#
_symmetry.space_group_name_H-M   'P 1'
#
loop_
_entity.id
_entity.type
_entity.pdbx_description
1 polymer ?
#
loop_
_entity_poly.entity_id
_entity_poly.type
_entity_poly.pdbx_seq_one_letter_code
_entity_poly.pdbx_strand_id
1 'polypeptide(L)'
;MAETFEPTLAAARARIAAVRPAAYARTRNALDGAVSGLSPYLTHGLVTLADVLAGVVAHHPLSVQHKFVYELGWRAYFRHVWQHRGAAILRSLHAGPLPESAYASELPRDIRDARTGVPVVDQAVRMLYATGMLHNHARMWLASYVVHVRQVHWRAGADWLYGHLLDGDLASNHLSWQWVAGTGSSKPYLFNAANVARYAPAAWHSPGSVIDTSYEALDAMSRQPRLQWQMPVPGASSVEPGLLGAPPAAMGAVAPNAAAVAGREVWLVHPWRLGELPAGLPPEVRVVGLFVAHFHRAWPWSERRWRFVGSRMAELAAELWHGEAADIATALKAARSVRSITEPHLAPWLPGWADCEAAPALFPPVDQRCDSFSKWWRRATRGLDSAADLLAVNEVPAW
;
A
#
# COMPACT_ATOMS: atom_id res chain seq x y z
N MET A 1 -3.00 -8.93 21.78
CA MET A 1 -1.88 -7.97 21.72
C MET A 1 -1.83 -7.44 20.30
N ALA A 2 -1.81 -6.13 20.09
CA ALA A 2 -1.66 -5.58 18.74
C ALA A 2 -0.32 -6.06 18.17
N GLU A 3 -0.34 -6.61 16.96
CA GLU A 3 0.86 -7.10 16.31
C GLU A 3 1.82 -5.92 16.07
N THR A 4 3.00 -5.95 16.68
CA THR A 4 4.01 -4.91 16.50
C THR A 4 4.78 -5.15 15.22
N PHE A 5 4.96 -4.07 14.45
CA PHE A 5 5.77 -4.07 13.22
C PHE A 5 7.08 -3.34 13.51
N GLU A 6 8.05 -4.08 14.01
CA GLU A 6 9.41 -3.54 14.21
C GLU A 6 10.00 -3.17 12.85
N PRO A 7 10.48 -1.92 12.64
CA PRO A 7 10.94 -1.44 11.35
C PRO A 7 12.36 -1.92 11.00
N THR A 8 12.65 -3.20 11.18
CA THR A 8 13.99 -3.77 10.97
C THR A 8 14.00 -4.85 9.90
N LEU A 9 15.17 -5.05 9.27
CA LEU A 9 15.39 -6.18 8.37
C LEU A 9 15.20 -7.51 9.08
N ALA A 10 15.68 -7.64 10.32
CA ALA A 10 15.54 -8.86 11.10
C ALA A 10 14.06 -9.25 11.29
N ALA A 11 13.19 -8.27 11.61
CA ALA A 11 11.76 -8.51 11.73
C ALA A 11 11.11 -8.88 10.38
N ALA A 12 11.53 -8.25 9.28
CA ALA A 12 11.07 -8.61 7.95
C ALA A 12 11.46 -10.06 7.58
N ARG A 13 12.74 -10.42 7.78
CA ARG A 13 13.28 -11.77 7.52
C ARG A 13 12.60 -12.84 8.37
N ALA A 14 12.36 -12.56 9.65
CA ALA A 14 11.63 -13.47 10.55
C ALA A 14 10.19 -13.71 10.06
N ARG A 15 9.52 -12.68 9.54
CA ARG A 15 8.18 -12.83 8.95
C ARG A 15 8.19 -13.61 7.65
N ILE A 16 9.20 -13.43 6.79
CA ILE A 16 9.39 -14.25 5.58
C ILE A 16 9.51 -15.73 5.96
N ALA A 17 10.39 -16.05 6.91
CA ALA A 17 10.61 -17.42 7.39
C ALA A 17 9.36 -18.04 8.04
N ALA A 18 8.46 -17.22 8.61
CA ALA A 18 7.22 -17.68 9.23
C ALA A 18 6.05 -17.90 8.24
N VAL A 19 6.21 -17.57 6.96
CA VAL A 19 5.14 -17.76 5.96
C VAL A 19 4.83 -19.24 5.78
N ARG A 20 3.56 -19.60 5.95
CA ARG A 20 3.05 -20.96 5.71
C ARG A 20 2.20 -20.99 4.44
N PRO A 21 2.78 -21.20 3.25
CA PRO A 21 2.09 -21.00 1.97
C PRO A 21 0.87 -21.90 1.77
N ALA A 22 0.91 -23.16 2.24
CA ALA A 22 -0.22 -24.07 2.16
C ALA A 22 -1.41 -23.62 3.02
N ALA A 23 -1.14 -23.12 4.23
CA ALA A 23 -2.19 -22.54 5.08
C ALA A 23 -2.72 -21.24 4.48
N TYR A 24 -1.83 -20.38 3.99
CA TYR A 24 -2.17 -19.13 3.31
C TYR A 24 -3.13 -19.38 2.13
N ALA A 25 -2.81 -20.32 1.24
CA ALA A 25 -3.65 -20.64 0.09
C ALA A 25 -5.08 -21.05 0.49
N ARG A 26 -5.21 -21.78 1.61
CA ARG A 26 -6.50 -22.28 2.12
C ARG A 26 -7.30 -21.22 2.87
N THR A 27 -6.66 -20.38 3.68
CA THR A 27 -7.38 -19.58 4.69
C THR A 27 -7.23 -18.08 4.57
N ARG A 28 -6.39 -17.53 3.66
CA ARG A 28 -6.11 -16.07 3.54
C ARG A 28 -7.32 -15.15 3.36
N ASN A 29 -8.50 -15.70 3.05
CA ASN A 29 -9.73 -14.93 2.89
C ASN A 29 -10.49 -14.75 4.22
N ALA A 30 -10.23 -15.59 5.22
CA ALA A 30 -10.79 -15.44 6.56
C ALA A 30 -9.93 -14.48 7.39
N LEU A 31 -10.55 -13.59 8.18
CA LEU A 31 -9.83 -12.58 8.97
C LEU A 31 -8.88 -13.18 10.02
N ASP A 32 -9.19 -14.38 10.51
CA ASP A 32 -8.38 -15.19 11.42
C ASP A 32 -7.51 -16.23 10.68
N GLY A 33 -7.48 -16.15 9.35
CA GLY A 33 -6.70 -16.99 8.46
C GLY A 33 -5.21 -16.63 8.44
N ALA A 34 -4.44 -17.43 7.70
CA ALA A 34 -3.01 -17.21 7.56
C ALA A 34 -2.73 -16.07 6.57
N VAL A 35 -2.05 -15.02 7.05
CA VAL A 35 -1.49 -13.92 6.25
C VAL A 35 0.01 -13.79 6.51
N SER A 36 0.75 -13.11 5.64
CA SER A 36 2.20 -12.96 5.78
C SER A 36 2.63 -11.82 6.71
N GLY A 37 1.81 -10.78 6.86
CA GLY A 37 2.19 -9.57 7.59
C GLY A 37 3.38 -8.82 6.96
N LEU A 38 3.66 -9.02 5.67
CA LEU A 38 4.84 -8.44 5.00
C LEU A 38 4.59 -7.08 4.32
N SER A 39 3.33 -6.63 4.23
CA SER A 39 2.98 -5.47 3.41
C SER A 39 3.62 -4.14 3.86
N PRO A 40 3.84 -3.83 5.15
CA PRO A 40 4.57 -2.61 5.54
C PRO A 40 6.04 -2.65 5.08
N TYR A 41 6.69 -3.80 5.24
CA TYR A 41 8.08 -4.02 4.84
C TYR A 41 8.25 -3.93 3.32
N LEU A 42 7.32 -4.50 2.56
CA LEU A 42 7.29 -4.43 1.09
C LEU A 42 6.97 -3.02 0.58
N THR A 43 6.09 -2.30 1.26
CA THR A 43 5.71 -0.92 0.88
C THR A 43 6.87 0.03 1.03
N HIS A 44 7.60 -0.12 2.13
CA HIS A 44 8.74 0.73 2.47
C HIS A 44 10.08 0.19 1.95
N GLY A 45 10.05 -0.90 1.17
CA GLY A 45 11.24 -1.46 0.52
C GLY A 45 12.32 -1.93 1.49
N LEU A 46 11.95 -2.34 2.71
CA LEU A 46 12.86 -3.03 3.63
C LEU A 46 13.25 -4.39 3.05
N VAL A 47 12.31 -5.04 2.38
CA VAL A 47 12.53 -6.23 1.57
C VAL A 47 11.84 -6.07 0.24
N THR A 48 12.38 -6.71 -0.79
CA THR A 48 11.81 -6.76 -2.14
C THR A 48 10.83 -7.93 -2.29
N LEU A 49 10.07 -7.94 -3.38
CA LEU A 49 9.25 -9.12 -3.72
C LEU A 49 10.13 -10.36 -3.94
N ALA A 50 11.35 -10.15 -4.44
CA ALA A 50 12.31 -11.19 -4.71
C ALA A 50 12.83 -11.81 -3.41
N ASP A 51 13.23 -11.01 -2.42
CA ASP A 51 13.65 -11.49 -1.09
C ASP A 51 12.55 -12.31 -0.42
N VAL A 52 11.31 -11.83 -0.51
CA VAL A 52 10.15 -12.54 0.05
C VAL A 52 9.96 -13.89 -0.64
N LEU A 53 9.99 -13.94 -1.96
CA LEU A 53 9.80 -15.21 -2.65
C LEU A 53 10.95 -16.16 -2.38
N ALA A 54 12.21 -15.69 -2.46
CA ALA A 54 13.41 -16.46 -2.22
C ALA A 54 13.38 -17.12 -0.83
N GLY A 55 13.07 -16.36 0.22
CA GLY A 55 13.01 -16.91 1.57
C GLY A 55 11.85 -17.87 1.82
N VAL A 56 10.72 -17.71 1.12
CA VAL A 56 9.63 -18.69 1.20
C VAL A 56 9.98 -19.97 0.44
N VAL A 57 10.53 -19.88 -0.78
CA VAL A 57 10.81 -21.06 -1.59
C VAL A 57 12.00 -21.88 -1.10
N ALA A 58 12.92 -21.27 -0.34
CA ALA A 58 14.01 -21.96 0.33
C ALA A 58 13.53 -23.11 1.25
N HIS A 59 12.33 -22.97 1.82
CA HIS A 59 11.72 -23.99 2.69
C HIS A 59 10.47 -24.64 2.10
N HIS A 60 9.84 -23.99 1.12
CA HIS A 60 8.57 -24.42 0.53
C HIS A 60 8.59 -24.26 -0.99
N PRO A 61 8.98 -25.28 -1.76
CA PRO A 61 8.88 -25.21 -3.21
C PRO A 61 7.45 -24.87 -3.65
N LEU A 62 7.30 -23.84 -4.49
CA LEU A 62 6.00 -23.38 -4.98
C LEU A 62 5.97 -23.47 -6.50
N SER A 63 4.81 -23.85 -7.04
CA SER A 63 4.49 -23.55 -8.44
C SER A 63 4.34 -22.04 -8.62
N VAL A 64 4.67 -21.53 -9.81
CA VAL A 64 4.38 -20.13 -10.18
C VAL A 64 2.89 -19.82 -10.02
N GLN A 65 2.02 -20.83 -10.18
CA GLN A 65 0.57 -20.68 -10.06
C GLN A 65 0.05 -20.70 -8.61
N HIS A 66 0.94 -20.80 -7.62
CA HIS A 66 0.54 -20.83 -6.23
C HIS A 66 -0.09 -19.50 -5.78
N LYS A 67 -1.14 -19.56 -4.95
CA LYS A 67 -1.88 -18.37 -4.51
C LYS A 67 -0.99 -17.29 -3.89
N PHE A 68 0.03 -17.67 -3.12
CA PHE A 68 0.98 -16.70 -2.55
C PHE A 68 1.72 -15.90 -3.65
N VAL A 69 2.18 -16.56 -4.72
CA VAL A 69 2.89 -15.92 -5.85
C VAL A 69 1.93 -15.01 -6.63
N TYR A 70 0.67 -15.41 -6.79
CA TYR A 70 -0.39 -14.57 -7.36
C TYR A 70 -0.56 -13.24 -6.61
N GLU A 71 -0.52 -13.25 -5.28
CA GLU A 71 -0.71 -12.05 -4.46
C GLU A 71 0.52 -11.12 -4.52
N LEU A 72 1.74 -11.67 -4.64
CA LEU A 72 2.93 -10.88 -5.01
C LEU A 72 2.77 -10.27 -6.42
N GLY A 73 2.19 -11.05 -7.34
CA GLY A 73 1.83 -10.61 -8.68
C GLY A 73 0.87 -9.42 -8.69
N TRP A 74 -0.15 -9.41 -7.83
CA TRP A 74 -1.10 -8.30 -7.76
C TRP A 74 -0.42 -6.98 -7.42
N ARG A 75 0.54 -7.00 -6.49
CA ARG A 75 1.36 -5.82 -6.16
C ARG A 75 2.18 -5.36 -7.37
N ALA A 76 2.85 -6.28 -8.06
CA ALA A 76 3.63 -5.96 -9.26
C ALA A 76 2.74 -5.45 -10.41
N TYR A 77 1.55 -6.03 -10.61
CA TYR A 77 0.58 -5.57 -11.59
C TYR A 77 0.08 -4.16 -11.32
N PHE A 78 -0.24 -3.82 -10.07
CA PHE A 78 -0.66 -2.46 -9.74
C PHE A 78 0.46 -1.45 -9.97
N ARG A 79 1.72 -1.80 -9.68
CA ARG A 79 2.89 -0.98 -10.05
C ARG A 79 3.04 -0.83 -11.56
N HIS A 80 2.83 -1.89 -12.35
CA HIS A 80 2.77 -1.84 -13.81
C HIS A 80 1.71 -0.86 -14.32
N VAL A 81 0.48 -0.94 -13.80
CA VAL A 81 -0.59 0.00 -14.17
C VAL A 81 -0.19 1.43 -13.83
N TRP A 82 0.40 1.66 -12.66
CA TRP A 82 0.85 3.00 -12.26
C TRP A 82 1.97 3.53 -13.15
N GLN A 83 2.96 2.72 -13.50
CA GLN A 83 4.05 3.10 -14.41
C GLN A 83 3.50 3.57 -15.76
N HIS A 84 2.48 2.89 -16.32
CA HIS A 84 1.90 3.28 -17.60
C HIS A 84 0.89 4.42 -17.53
N ARG A 85 0.19 4.59 -16.41
CA ARG A 85 -0.90 5.57 -16.26
C ARG A 85 -0.45 6.86 -15.56
N GLY A 86 0.68 6.83 -14.83
CA GLY A 86 1.13 7.91 -13.98
C GLY A 86 0.01 8.37 -13.04
N ALA A 87 -0.18 9.69 -12.94
CA ALA A 87 -1.24 10.28 -12.12
C ALA A 87 -2.68 9.92 -12.57
N ALA A 88 -2.88 9.29 -13.74
CA ALA A 88 -4.23 8.90 -14.15
C ALA A 88 -4.84 7.80 -13.28
N ILE A 89 -4.05 7.07 -12.46
CA ILE A 89 -4.60 6.14 -11.45
C ILE A 89 -5.43 6.84 -10.36
N LEU A 90 -5.32 8.17 -10.27
CA LEU A 90 -6.00 9.02 -9.30
C LEU A 90 -7.39 9.47 -9.78
N ARG A 91 -7.79 9.05 -10.98
CA ARG A 91 -9.12 9.25 -11.59
C ARG A 91 -9.67 7.89 -12.02
N SER A 92 -10.99 7.77 -12.12
CA SER A 92 -11.65 6.54 -12.57
C SER A 92 -11.09 6.10 -13.93
N LEU A 93 -10.60 4.86 -14.02
CA LEU A 93 -10.02 4.34 -15.26
C LEU A 93 -11.07 4.19 -16.38
N HIS A 94 -12.32 3.92 -15.99
CA HIS A 94 -13.51 3.97 -16.84
C HIS A 94 -14.74 4.32 -16.01
N ALA A 95 -15.87 4.56 -16.69
CA ALA A 95 -17.15 4.82 -16.04
C ALA A 95 -17.56 3.64 -15.14
N GLY A 96 -18.02 3.96 -13.94
CA GLY A 96 -18.54 3.00 -12.96
C GLY A 96 -20.06 2.80 -13.07
N PRO A 97 -20.68 2.14 -12.07
CA PRO A 97 -22.12 1.87 -12.03
C PRO A 97 -23.02 3.12 -12.02
N LEU A 98 -22.51 4.25 -11.51
CA LEU A 98 -23.19 5.54 -11.42
C LEU A 98 -22.31 6.65 -12.03
N PRO A 99 -22.90 7.75 -12.50
CA PRO A 99 -22.14 8.92 -12.92
C PRO A 99 -21.39 9.55 -11.73
N GLU A 100 -20.23 10.16 -11.99
CA GLU A 100 -19.36 10.75 -10.95
C GLU A 100 -20.10 11.77 -10.05
N SER A 101 -21.05 12.53 -10.63
CA SER A 101 -21.85 13.52 -9.92
C SER A 101 -22.84 12.95 -8.91
N ALA A 102 -23.11 11.64 -8.95
CA ALA A 102 -23.99 10.97 -7.98
C ALA A 102 -23.28 10.66 -6.66
N TYR A 103 -21.95 10.75 -6.62
CA TYR A 103 -21.17 10.40 -5.44
C TYR A 103 -20.83 11.61 -4.59
N ALA A 104 -20.92 11.46 -3.26
CA ALA A 104 -20.36 12.42 -2.32
C ALA A 104 -18.83 12.44 -2.42
N SER A 105 -18.22 13.63 -2.40
CA SER A 105 -16.77 13.80 -2.49
C SER A 105 -16.03 13.64 -1.16
N GLU A 106 -16.75 13.57 -0.05
CA GLU A 106 -16.19 13.48 1.29
C GLU A 106 -16.64 12.21 2.01
N LEU A 107 -15.74 11.63 2.81
CA LEU A 107 -16.05 10.47 3.62
C LEU A 107 -16.87 10.90 4.86
N PRO A 108 -18.10 10.39 5.05
CA PRO A 108 -18.97 10.77 6.16
C PRO A 108 -18.35 10.50 7.55
N ARG A 109 -18.66 11.39 8.51
CA ARG A 109 -18.12 11.31 9.88
C ARG A 109 -18.49 10.02 10.61
N ASP A 110 -19.68 9.47 10.39
CA ASP A 110 -20.09 8.23 11.06
C ASP A 110 -19.23 7.02 10.65
N ILE A 111 -18.70 7.01 9.43
CA ILE A 111 -17.70 6.01 9.00
C ILE A 111 -16.37 6.28 9.71
N ARG A 112 -15.88 7.53 9.66
CA ARG A 112 -14.60 7.93 10.29
C ARG A 112 -14.61 7.70 11.80
N ASP A 113 -15.75 7.85 12.45
CA ASP A 113 -15.91 7.72 13.90
C ASP A 113 -16.28 6.27 14.33
N ALA A 114 -16.34 5.32 13.39
CA ALA A 114 -16.74 3.92 13.61
C ALA A 114 -18.11 3.77 14.31
N ARG A 115 -19.11 4.49 13.79
CA ARG A 115 -20.47 4.63 14.33
C ARG A 115 -21.55 4.45 13.25
N THR A 116 -21.27 3.65 12.24
CA THR A 116 -22.20 3.38 11.14
C THR A 116 -23.38 2.50 11.55
N GLY A 117 -23.26 1.78 12.68
CA GLY A 117 -24.23 0.76 13.09
C GLY A 117 -24.08 -0.54 12.28
N VAL A 118 -23.02 -0.67 11.49
CA VAL A 118 -22.69 -1.85 10.69
C VAL A 118 -21.39 -2.44 11.24
N PRO A 119 -21.46 -3.49 12.09
CA PRO A 119 -20.30 -3.97 12.85
C PRO A 119 -19.04 -4.24 12.01
N VAL A 120 -19.17 -4.82 10.82
CA VAL A 120 -18.03 -5.07 9.92
C VAL A 120 -17.30 -3.78 9.50
N VAL A 121 -18.02 -2.67 9.33
CA VAL A 121 -17.47 -1.36 8.96
C VAL A 121 -16.84 -0.71 10.17
N ASP A 122 -17.55 -0.71 11.30
CA ASP A 122 -17.09 -0.07 12.53
C ASP A 122 -15.83 -0.77 13.10
N GLN A 123 -15.77 -2.10 13.03
CA GLN A 123 -14.58 -2.86 13.43
C GLN A 123 -13.40 -2.63 12.48
N ALA A 124 -13.64 -2.50 11.18
CA ALA A 124 -12.59 -2.19 10.22
C ALA A 124 -11.92 -0.84 10.52
N VAL A 125 -12.71 0.19 10.80
CA VAL A 125 -12.22 1.54 11.15
C VAL A 125 -11.47 1.52 12.48
N ARG A 126 -12.03 0.88 13.51
CA ARG A 126 -11.36 0.74 14.82
C ARG A 126 -10.02 0.03 14.69
N MET A 127 -9.96 -1.06 13.91
CA MET A 127 -8.73 -1.82 13.68
C MET A 127 -7.69 -1.00 12.91
N LEU A 128 -8.11 -0.29 11.87
CA LEU A 128 -7.26 0.62 11.09
C LEU A 128 -6.59 1.66 12.01
N TYR A 129 -7.36 2.33 12.87
CA TYR A 129 -6.80 3.36 13.75
C TYR A 129 -5.91 2.77 14.85
N ALA A 130 -6.33 1.66 15.44
CA ALA A 130 -5.59 1.00 16.51
C ALA A 130 -4.24 0.44 16.05
N THR A 131 -4.15 -0.05 14.80
CA THR A 131 -2.98 -0.83 14.34
C THR A 131 -2.27 -0.23 13.12
N GLY A 132 -2.94 0.59 12.32
CA GLY A 132 -2.46 1.03 11.01
C GLY A 132 -2.50 -0.09 9.96
N MET A 133 -3.19 -1.19 10.25
CA MET A 133 -3.32 -2.37 9.39
C MET A 133 -4.79 -2.75 9.24
N LEU A 134 -5.10 -3.32 8.09
CA LEU A 134 -6.41 -3.92 7.83
C LEU A 134 -6.25 -5.13 6.91
N HIS A 135 -6.91 -6.23 7.23
CA HIS A 135 -6.94 -7.43 6.40
C HIS A 135 -7.56 -7.14 5.03
N ASN A 136 -7.10 -7.77 3.95
CA ASN A 136 -7.55 -7.45 2.59
C ASN A 136 -9.08 -7.55 2.41
N HIS A 137 -9.72 -8.62 2.91
CA HIS A 137 -11.18 -8.73 2.88
C HIS A 137 -11.88 -7.59 3.64
N ALA A 138 -11.38 -7.18 4.80
CA ALA A 138 -11.95 -6.06 5.52
C ALA A 138 -11.78 -4.72 4.76
N ARG A 139 -10.67 -4.53 4.03
CA ARG A 139 -10.51 -3.39 3.10
C ARG A 139 -11.56 -3.43 2.00
N MET A 140 -11.81 -4.60 1.41
CA MET A 140 -12.79 -4.77 0.33
C MET A 140 -14.23 -4.52 0.80
N TRP A 141 -14.60 -5.03 1.99
CA TRP A 141 -15.90 -4.77 2.60
C TRP A 141 -16.11 -3.29 2.92
N LEU A 142 -15.11 -2.66 3.55
CA LEU A 142 -15.14 -1.23 3.86
C LEU A 142 -15.29 -0.38 2.59
N ALA A 143 -14.49 -0.66 1.57
CA ALA A 143 -14.56 0.04 0.29
C ALA A 143 -15.92 -0.16 -0.41
N SER A 144 -16.45 -1.38 -0.40
CA SER A 144 -17.75 -1.70 -1.01
C SER A 144 -18.89 -0.97 -0.31
N TYR A 145 -18.87 -0.93 1.03
CA TYR A 145 -19.85 -0.16 1.81
C TYR A 145 -19.77 1.34 1.50
N VAL A 146 -18.56 1.91 1.52
CA VAL A 146 -18.33 3.34 1.24
C VAL A 146 -18.84 3.71 -0.15
N VAL A 147 -18.52 2.93 -1.18
CA VAL A 147 -18.89 3.25 -2.57
C VAL A 147 -20.35 2.92 -2.87
N HIS A 148 -20.81 1.70 -2.56
CA HIS A 148 -22.08 1.19 -3.10
C HIS A 148 -23.26 1.38 -2.16
N VAL A 149 -23.02 1.39 -0.84
CA VAL A 149 -24.08 1.62 0.16
C VAL A 149 -24.19 3.11 0.49
N ARG A 150 -23.04 3.77 0.67
CA ARG A 150 -22.98 5.18 1.08
C ARG A 150 -22.81 6.16 -0.06
N GLN A 151 -22.60 5.67 -1.28
CA GLN A 151 -22.47 6.50 -2.49
C GLN A 151 -21.43 7.60 -2.31
N VAL A 152 -20.30 7.25 -1.72
CA VAL A 152 -19.12 8.11 -1.61
C VAL A 152 -18.15 7.76 -2.71
N HIS A 153 -17.56 8.77 -3.34
CA HIS A 153 -16.62 8.58 -4.42
C HIS A 153 -15.40 7.80 -3.91
N TRP A 154 -14.99 6.76 -4.65
CA TRP A 154 -13.94 5.83 -4.24
C TRP A 154 -12.64 6.55 -3.82
N ARG A 155 -12.34 7.69 -4.45
CA ARG A 155 -11.14 8.48 -4.17
C ARG A 155 -11.12 9.04 -2.75
N ALA A 156 -12.26 9.47 -2.21
CA ALA A 156 -12.34 10.00 -0.85
C ALA A 156 -11.99 8.92 0.18
N GLY A 157 -12.50 7.70 -0.02
CA GLY A 157 -12.14 6.54 0.80
C GLY A 157 -10.69 6.10 0.61
N ALA A 158 -10.19 6.10 -0.63
CA ALA A 158 -8.82 5.71 -0.95
C ALA A 158 -7.79 6.64 -0.31
N ASP A 159 -7.97 7.96 -0.39
CA ASP A 159 -7.05 8.96 0.18
C ASP A 159 -7.05 8.90 1.71
N TRP A 160 -8.24 8.76 2.31
CA TRP A 160 -8.38 8.55 3.75
C TRP A 160 -7.68 7.26 4.21
N LEU A 161 -7.94 6.12 3.57
CA LEU A 161 -7.35 4.84 3.95
C LEU A 161 -5.83 4.86 3.82
N TYR A 162 -5.31 5.46 2.74
CA TYR A 162 -3.87 5.58 2.48
C TYR A 162 -3.11 6.24 3.64
N GLY A 163 -3.64 7.32 4.20
CA GLY A 163 -2.95 8.08 5.26
C GLY A 163 -2.82 7.29 6.57
N HIS A 164 -3.80 6.43 6.86
CA HIS A 164 -3.86 5.64 8.10
C HIS A 164 -3.11 4.32 8.03
N LEU A 165 -2.90 3.78 6.83
CA LEU A 165 -2.22 2.51 6.62
C LEU A 165 -0.69 2.62 6.77
N LEU A 166 -0.10 1.71 7.54
CA LEU A 166 1.36 1.48 7.55
C LEU A 166 1.86 1.03 6.19
N ASP A 167 1.05 0.26 5.45
CA ASP A 167 1.35 -0.25 4.11
C ASP A 167 0.68 0.55 2.98
N GLY A 168 0.36 1.83 3.23
CA GLY A 168 -0.32 2.68 2.25
C GLY A 168 0.52 2.90 0.98
N ASP A 169 0.22 2.16 -0.09
CA ASP A 169 0.88 2.23 -1.39
C ASP A 169 -0.09 2.79 -2.43
N LEU A 170 0.25 3.87 -3.14
CA LEU A 170 -0.71 4.56 -4.02
C LEU A 170 -1.28 3.64 -5.11
N ALA A 171 -0.42 2.86 -5.77
CA ALA A 171 -0.89 1.91 -6.78
C ALA A 171 -1.80 0.84 -6.16
N SER A 172 -1.31 0.14 -5.14
CA SER A 172 -2.05 -0.98 -4.56
C SER A 172 -3.36 -0.54 -3.93
N ASN A 173 -3.37 0.60 -3.25
CA ASN A 173 -4.55 1.15 -2.61
C ASN A 173 -5.56 1.67 -3.64
N HIS A 174 -5.19 2.68 -4.45
CA HIS A 174 -6.15 3.38 -5.31
C HIS A 174 -6.70 2.48 -6.42
N LEU A 175 -5.90 1.55 -6.95
CA LEU A 175 -6.38 0.60 -7.96
C LEU A 175 -7.26 -0.49 -7.34
N SER A 176 -7.04 -0.88 -6.08
CA SER A 176 -7.95 -1.78 -5.36
C SER A 176 -9.31 -1.13 -5.08
N TRP A 177 -9.31 0.15 -4.68
CA TRP A 177 -10.55 0.92 -4.51
C TRP A 177 -11.34 1.02 -5.81
N GLN A 178 -10.67 1.28 -6.94
CA GLN A 178 -11.31 1.29 -8.26
C GLN A 178 -11.80 -0.09 -8.70
N TRP A 179 -11.06 -1.15 -8.37
CA TRP A 179 -11.50 -2.52 -8.62
C TRP A 179 -12.79 -2.83 -7.85
N VAL A 180 -12.91 -2.39 -6.59
CA VAL A 180 -14.14 -2.54 -5.79
C VAL A 180 -15.28 -1.66 -6.32
N ALA A 181 -14.97 -0.43 -6.73
CA ALA A 181 -15.94 0.52 -7.26
C ALA A 181 -16.49 0.15 -8.64
N GLY A 182 -15.86 -0.80 -9.35
CA GLY A 182 -16.22 -1.11 -10.73
C GLY A 182 -15.78 -0.04 -11.73
N THR A 183 -14.79 0.79 -11.36
CA THR A 183 -14.16 1.80 -12.24
C THR A 183 -12.79 1.36 -12.74
N GLY A 184 -12.26 0.26 -12.19
CA GLY A 184 -11.05 -0.45 -12.64
C GLY A 184 -11.29 -1.95 -12.84
N SER A 185 -12.55 -2.38 -12.95
CA SER A 185 -13.00 -3.76 -13.14
C SER A 185 -14.35 -3.77 -13.85
N SER A 186 -14.74 -4.91 -14.43
CA SER A 186 -15.99 -5.01 -15.21
C SER A 186 -17.27 -5.03 -14.37
N LYS A 187 -17.18 -5.30 -13.06
CA LYS A 187 -18.32 -5.40 -12.15
C LYS A 187 -17.95 -4.86 -10.77
N PRO A 188 -18.87 -4.18 -10.07
CA PRO A 188 -18.61 -3.77 -8.68
C PRO A 188 -18.42 -5.00 -7.78
N TYR A 189 -17.57 -4.85 -6.78
CA TYR A 189 -17.47 -5.83 -5.70
C TYR A 189 -18.51 -5.52 -4.63
N LEU A 190 -19.35 -6.52 -4.32
CA LEU A 190 -20.43 -6.44 -3.35
C LEU A 190 -20.24 -7.53 -2.29
N PHE A 191 -20.77 -7.30 -1.09
CA PHE A 191 -20.77 -8.27 0.00
C PHE A 191 -22.01 -8.07 0.87
N ASN A 192 -22.46 -9.15 1.51
CA ASN A 192 -23.59 -9.13 2.43
C ASN A 192 -23.23 -9.69 3.81
N ALA A 193 -24.15 -9.64 4.78
CA ALA A 193 -23.92 -10.13 6.13
C ALA A 193 -23.51 -11.62 6.18
N ALA A 194 -24.07 -12.46 5.31
CA ALA A 194 -23.69 -13.87 5.20
C ALA A 194 -22.23 -14.07 4.73
N ASN A 195 -21.75 -13.22 3.80
CA ASN A 195 -20.33 -13.21 3.41
C ASN A 195 -19.42 -12.88 4.59
N VAL A 196 -19.79 -11.85 5.38
CA VAL A 196 -19.03 -11.50 6.59
C VAL A 196 -19.03 -12.65 7.58
N ALA A 197 -20.20 -13.26 7.83
CA ALA A 197 -20.32 -14.36 8.79
C ALA A 197 -19.45 -15.59 8.44
N ARG A 198 -19.23 -15.82 7.13
CA ARG A 198 -18.36 -16.89 6.63
C ARG A 198 -16.87 -16.64 6.82
N TYR A 199 -16.44 -15.37 6.77
CA TYR A 199 -15.02 -15.02 6.69
C TYR A 199 -14.51 -14.16 7.85
N ALA A 200 -15.36 -13.85 8.84
CA ALA A 200 -14.97 -13.06 9.99
C ALA A 200 -15.50 -13.65 11.30
N PRO A 201 -14.82 -13.39 12.44
CA PRO A 201 -15.32 -13.73 13.77
C PRO A 201 -16.65 -13.06 14.09
N ALA A 202 -17.38 -13.62 15.06
CA ALA A 202 -18.72 -13.17 15.47
C ALA A 202 -18.84 -11.66 15.72
N ALA A 203 -17.80 -11.02 16.27
CA ALA A 203 -17.78 -9.59 16.55
C ALA A 203 -17.90 -8.68 15.31
N TRP A 204 -17.70 -9.23 14.10
CA TRP A 204 -17.86 -8.52 12.82
C TRP A 204 -19.19 -8.82 12.14
N HIS A 205 -19.91 -9.86 12.60
CA HIS A 205 -21.18 -10.27 11.99
C HIS A 205 -22.16 -9.11 12.04
N SER A 206 -22.87 -8.89 10.94
CA SER A 206 -23.71 -7.69 10.76
C SER A 206 -25.17 -8.05 10.42
N PRO A 207 -25.82 -8.98 11.14
CA PRO A 207 -27.22 -9.31 10.88
C PRO A 207 -28.13 -8.11 11.17
N GLY A 208 -29.24 -7.99 10.45
CA GLY A 208 -30.21 -6.90 10.57
C GLY A 208 -29.71 -5.53 10.11
N SER A 209 -28.49 -5.45 9.57
CA SER A 209 -27.94 -4.20 9.02
C SER A 209 -28.36 -4.00 7.56
N VAL A 210 -28.03 -2.83 6.99
CA VAL A 210 -28.32 -2.51 5.58
C VAL A 210 -27.65 -3.47 4.57
N ILE A 211 -26.60 -4.18 4.98
CA ILE A 211 -25.94 -5.20 4.14
C ILE A 211 -26.51 -6.62 4.36
N ASP A 212 -27.45 -6.80 5.28
CA ASP A 212 -28.12 -8.09 5.51
C ASP A 212 -29.27 -8.29 4.53
N THR A 213 -28.89 -8.45 3.26
CA THR A 213 -29.82 -8.56 2.13
C THR A 213 -29.23 -9.42 1.01
N SER A 214 -29.99 -9.62 -0.08
CA SER A 214 -29.56 -10.42 -1.22
C SER A 214 -28.54 -9.68 -2.09
N TYR A 215 -27.78 -10.43 -2.89
CA TYR A 215 -26.86 -9.82 -3.86
C TYR A 215 -27.61 -9.06 -4.96
N GLU A 216 -28.83 -9.46 -5.33
CA GLU A 216 -29.63 -8.68 -6.29
C GLU A 216 -30.00 -7.30 -5.72
N ALA A 217 -30.39 -7.24 -4.44
CA ALA A 217 -30.70 -5.98 -3.78
C ALA A 217 -29.47 -5.06 -3.68
N LEU A 218 -28.30 -5.62 -3.35
CA LEU A 218 -27.04 -4.87 -3.33
C LEU A 218 -26.60 -4.38 -4.72
N ASP A 219 -26.78 -5.19 -5.77
CA ASP A 219 -26.47 -4.78 -7.14
C ASP A 219 -27.40 -3.65 -7.58
N ALA A 220 -28.70 -3.73 -7.28
CA ALA A 220 -29.64 -2.64 -7.50
C ALA A 220 -29.23 -1.36 -6.76
N MET A 221 -28.81 -1.47 -5.49
CA MET A 221 -28.28 -0.36 -4.70
C MET A 221 -27.07 0.32 -5.34
N SER A 222 -26.15 -0.47 -5.88
CA SER A 222 -24.94 0.06 -6.52
C SER A 222 -25.21 0.84 -7.81
N ARG A 223 -26.40 0.68 -8.41
CA ARG A 223 -26.77 1.25 -9.72
C ARG A 223 -27.84 2.34 -9.67
N GLN A 224 -28.41 2.62 -8.49
CA GLN A 224 -29.48 3.59 -8.33
C GLN A 224 -29.06 4.69 -7.35
N PRO A 225 -29.02 5.98 -7.78
CA PRO A 225 -28.76 7.08 -6.87
C PRO A 225 -29.78 7.09 -5.72
N ARG A 226 -29.30 7.27 -4.48
CA ARG A 226 -30.14 7.38 -3.29
C ARG A 226 -30.01 8.78 -2.69
N LEU A 227 -31.15 9.31 -2.25
CA LEU A 227 -31.17 10.51 -1.42
C LEU A 227 -30.70 10.14 -0.01
N GLN A 228 -29.61 10.78 0.41
CA GLN A 228 -29.00 10.84 1.75
C GLN A 228 -29.51 9.80 2.77
N TRP A 229 -28.68 8.80 3.03
CA TRP A 229 -28.88 7.84 4.12
C TRP A 229 -28.60 8.50 5.48
N GLN A 230 -29.64 8.75 6.28
CA GLN A 230 -29.53 9.13 7.68
C GLN A 230 -29.85 7.92 8.56
N MET A 231 -28.94 7.55 9.46
CA MET A 231 -29.16 6.50 10.46
C MET A 231 -28.98 7.05 11.89
N PRO A 232 -29.64 6.45 12.88
CA PRO A 232 -29.43 6.80 14.28
C PRO A 232 -28.03 6.40 14.74
N VAL A 233 -27.44 7.21 15.62
CA VAL A 233 -26.12 6.98 16.21
C VAL A 233 -26.28 6.45 17.63
N PRO A 234 -26.08 5.14 17.88
CA PRO A 234 -25.62 4.70 19.18
C PRO A 234 -24.35 3.84 19.05
N GLY A 235 -23.23 4.34 19.58
CA GLY A 235 -21.98 3.60 19.68
C GLY A 235 -20.83 4.43 20.24
N ALA A 236 -19.86 3.80 20.91
CA ALA A 236 -18.65 4.46 21.38
C ALA A 236 -17.83 4.96 20.18
N SER A 237 -17.45 6.25 20.13
CA SER A 237 -16.64 6.79 19.04
C SER A 237 -15.27 6.13 19.02
N SER A 238 -14.71 5.84 17.85
CA SER A 238 -13.26 5.90 17.71
C SER A 238 -12.83 7.35 17.50
N VAL A 239 -11.66 7.69 18.02
CA VAL A 239 -10.98 8.95 17.70
C VAL A 239 -10.08 8.68 16.50
N GLU A 240 -10.32 9.36 15.39
CA GLU A 240 -9.44 9.30 14.22
C GLU A 240 -8.05 9.87 14.56
N PRO A 241 -6.96 9.10 14.37
CA PRO A 241 -5.62 9.61 14.55
C PRO A 241 -5.32 10.77 13.60
N GLY A 242 -4.57 11.78 14.07
CA GLY A 242 -4.10 12.86 13.21
C GLY A 242 -3.19 12.35 12.09
N LEU A 243 -3.35 12.92 10.89
CA LEU A 243 -2.43 12.74 9.78
C LEU A 243 -1.51 13.96 9.68
N LEU A 244 -0.22 13.72 9.53
CA LEU A 244 0.82 14.74 9.52
C LEU A 244 1.41 14.86 8.11
N GLY A 245 1.41 16.08 7.58
CA GLY A 245 2.01 16.41 6.27
C GLY A 245 3.51 16.69 6.32
N ALA A 246 4.13 16.51 7.49
CA ALA A 246 5.55 16.69 7.77
C ALA A 246 5.99 15.67 8.84
N PRO A 247 7.28 15.30 8.90
CA PRO A 247 7.79 14.41 9.94
C PRO A 247 7.59 15.04 11.33
N PRO A 248 7.20 14.26 12.35
CA PRO A 248 7.19 14.71 13.73
C PRO A 248 8.56 15.24 14.17
N ALA A 249 8.57 16.28 15.00
CA ALA A 249 9.82 16.90 15.49
C ALA A 249 10.79 15.88 16.14
N ALA A 250 10.24 14.87 16.82
CA ALA A 250 11.01 13.79 17.45
C ALA A 250 11.85 12.94 16.47
N MET A 251 11.56 12.98 15.16
CA MET A 251 12.38 12.31 14.14
C MET A 251 13.68 13.06 13.82
N GLY A 252 13.84 14.30 14.27
CA GLY A 252 15.07 15.07 14.02
C GLY A 252 15.33 15.38 12.55
N ALA A 253 14.29 15.39 11.70
CA ALA A 253 14.44 15.79 10.31
C ALA A 253 14.75 17.30 10.22
N VAL A 254 15.75 17.67 9.43
CA VAL A 254 16.27 19.04 9.29
C VAL A 254 16.02 19.58 7.88
N ALA A 255 16.20 20.89 7.69
CA ALA A 255 16.16 21.48 6.35
C ALA A 255 17.33 20.96 5.48
N PRO A 256 17.18 20.90 4.14
CA PRO A 256 18.26 20.52 3.25
C PRO A 256 19.50 21.40 3.44
N ASN A 257 20.68 20.79 3.56
CA ASN A 257 21.91 21.48 3.91
C ASN A 257 23.03 21.22 2.87
N ALA A 258 23.34 22.22 2.05
CA ALA A 258 24.38 22.11 1.03
C ALA A 258 25.76 21.77 1.62
N ALA A 259 26.09 22.27 2.82
CA ALA A 259 27.38 22.02 3.45
C ALA A 259 27.57 20.55 3.85
N ALA A 260 26.47 19.82 4.13
CA ALA A 260 26.52 18.41 4.49
C ALA A 260 26.91 17.51 3.30
N VAL A 261 26.71 17.98 2.06
CA VAL A 261 26.98 17.22 0.83
C VAL A 261 28.08 17.82 -0.05
N ALA A 262 28.59 19.01 0.28
CA ALA A 262 29.56 19.75 -0.53
C ALA A 262 30.80 18.90 -0.91
N GLY A 263 31.01 18.70 -2.20
CA GLY A 263 32.14 17.95 -2.78
C GLY A 263 32.13 16.44 -2.51
N ARG A 264 31.05 15.91 -1.91
CA ARG A 264 30.93 14.48 -1.54
C ARG A 264 30.11 13.70 -2.57
N GLU A 265 30.34 12.41 -2.64
CA GLU A 265 29.36 11.50 -3.23
C GLU A 265 28.21 11.29 -2.26
N VAL A 266 27.00 11.25 -2.79
CA VAL A 266 25.78 11.13 -2.00
C VAL A 266 24.98 9.93 -2.44
N TRP A 267 24.50 9.16 -1.47
CA TRP A 267 23.47 8.15 -1.68
C TRP A 267 22.17 8.58 -1.01
N LEU A 268 21.11 8.75 -1.79
CA LEU A 268 19.81 9.16 -1.27
C LEU A 268 18.99 7.94 -0.87
N VAL A 269 18.53 7.94 0.38
CA VAL A 269 17.54 7.01 0.91
C VAL A 269 16.20 7.74 1.01
N HIS A 270 15.11 7.04 0.73
CA HIS A 270 13.78 7.62 0.79
C HIS A 270 12.76 6.59 1.30
N PRO A 271 11.53 6.99 1.66
CA PRO A 271 10.62 6.14 2.43
C PRO A 271 10.19 4.81 1.81
N TRP A 272 10.46 4.60 0.53
CA TRP A 272 10.06 3.39 -0.21
C TRP A 272 11.26 2.49 -0.54
N ARG A 273 12.45 2.82 -0.03
CA ARG A 273 13.71 2.09 -0.24
C ARG A 273 14.54 2.06 1.03
N LEU A 274 14.06 1.28 2.01
CA LEU A 274 14.64 1.18 3.35
C LEU A 274 15.39 -0.13 3.62
N GLY A 275 15.73 -0.86 2.56
CA GLY A 275 16.48 -2.12 2.60
C GLY A 275 17.94 -1.92 2.98
N GLU A 276 18.79 -2.87 2.61
CA GLU A 276 20.24 -2.70 2.73
C GLU A 276 20.73 -1.64 1.74
N LEU A 277 21.75 -0.89 2.15
CA LEU A 277 22.47 -0.01 1.21
C LEU A 277 23.21 -0.86 0.17
N PRO A 278 23.54 -0.32 -1.01
CA PRO A 278 24.30 -1.05 -2.01
C PRO A 278 25.56 -1.70 -1.43
N ALA A 279 25.80 -2.96 -1.79
CA ALA A 279 26.99 -3.67 -1.37
C ALA A 279 28.25 -2.93 -1.86
N GLY A 280 29.20 -2.72 -0.96
CA GLY A 280 30.45 -2.02 -1.28
C GLY A 280 30.31 -0.50 -1.43
N LEU A 281 29.22 0.11 -0.95
CA LEU A 281 29.12 1.57 -0.85
C LEU A 281 30.32 2.11 -0.03
N PRO A 282 31.18 2.96 -0.62
CA PRO A 282 32.38 3.42 0.09
C PRO A 282 32.03 4.17 1.39
N PRO A 283 32.79 3.99 2.50
CA PRO A 283 32.49 4.63 3.79
C PRO A 283 32.41 6.16 3.76
N GLU A 284 33.06 6.79 2.77
CA GLU A 284 33.05 8.23 2.54
C GLU A 284 31.76 8.75 1.87
N VAL A 285 30.96 7.87 1.27
CA VAL A 285 29.69 8.25 0.65
C VAL A 285 28.75 8.77 1.74
N ARG A 286 28.21 9.97 1.53
CA ARG A 286 27.23 10.55 2.44
C ARG A 286 25.85 9.98 2.16
N VAL A 287 25.29 9.23 3.12
CA VAL A 287 23.91 8.76 3.03
C VAL A 287 22.97 9.80 3.62
N VAL A 288 22.00 10.25 2.83
CA VAL A 288 21.00 11.26 3.21
C VAL A 288 19.60 10.70 3.02
N GLY A 289 18.78 10.73 4.07
CA GLY A 289 17.37 10.38 4.01
C GLY A 289 16.55 11.58 3.56
N LEU A 290 15.58 11.40 2.65
CA LEU A 290 14.76 12.49 2.13
C LEU A 290 13.26 12.31 2.42
N PHE A 291 12.62 13.38 2.87
CA PHE A 291 11.17 13.56 2.90
C PHE A 291 10.79 14.81 2.10
N VAL A 292 10.10 14.64 0.97
CA VAL A 292 9.69 15.77 0.12
C VAL A 292 8.41 16.38 0.68
N ALA A 293 8.48 17.62 1.16
CA ALA A 293 7.38 18.28 1.86
C ALA A 293 6.10 18.38 1.01
N HIS A 294 6.24 18.71 -0.28
CA HIS A 294 5.11 18.74 -1.21
C HIS A 294 4.37 17.39 -1.30
N PHE A 295 5.10 16.27 -1.37
CA PHE A 295 4.48 14.95 -1.40
C PHE A 295 3.68 14.68 -0.13
N HIS A 296 4.27 14.93 1.05
CA HIS A 296 3.63 14.60 2.32
C HIS A 296 2.48 15.54 2.69
N ARG A 297 2.45 16.78 2.19
CA ARG A 297 1.24 17.62 2.27
C ARG A 297 0.08 17.07 1.47
N ALA A 298 0.35 16.53 0.27
CA ALA A 298 -0.67 15.91 -0.57
C ALA A 298 -1.09 14.52 -0.03
N TRP A 299 -0.17 13.83 0.63
CA TRP A 299 -0.31 12.45 1.09
C TRP A 299 0.15 12.33 2.56
N PRO A 300 -0.60 12.92 3.50
CA PRO A 300 -0.20 12.96 4.90
C PRO A 300 -0.31 11.58 5.52
N TRP A 301 0.57 11.29 6.48
CA TRP A 301 0.67 9.98 7.11
C TRP A 301 0.33 10.04 8.60
N SER A 302 -0.19 8.94 9.12
CA SER A 302 -0.30 8.76 10.57
C SER A 302 1.08 8.85 11.22
N GLU A 303 1.12 9.33 12.46
CA GLU A 303 2.35 9.38 13.25
C GLU A 303 3.02 8.00 13.38
N ARG A 304 2.22 6.92 13.44
CA ARG A 304 2.71 5.54 13.47
C ARG A 304 3.55 5.20 12.23
N ARG A 305 3.10 5.61 11.05
CA ARG A 305 3.83 5.38 9.80
C ARG A 305 5.09 6.23 9.72
N TRP A 306 5.02 7.49 10.15
CA TRP A 306 6.20 8.35 10.29
C TRP A 306 7.27 7.70 11.17
N ARG A 307 6.90 7.20 12.35
CA ARG A 307 7.84 6.51 13.25
C ARG A 307 8.42 5.23 12.63
N PHE A 308 7.60 4.40 11.98
CA PHE A 308 8.05 3.18 11.32
C PHE A 308 9.12 3.48 10.26
N VAL A 309 8.86 4.43 9.36
CA VAL A 309 9.79 4.83 8.30
C VAL A 309 11.01 5.55 8.87
N GLY A 310 10.79 6.51 9.76
CA GLY A 310 11.83 7.35 10.35
C GLY A 310 12.87 6.56 11.14
N SER A 311 12.42 5.58 11.93
CA SER A 311 13.30 4.70 12.70
C SER A 311 14.28 3.98 11.78
N ARG A 312 13.79 3.35 10.71
CA ARG A 312 14.66 2.64 9.77
C ARG A 312 15.55 3.59 8.98
N MET A 313 15.04 4.75 8.57
CA MET A 313 15.85 5.73 7.85
C MET A 313 16.99 6.28 8.70
N ALA A 314 16.78 6.48 10.01
CA ALA A 314 17.82 6.95 10.92
C ALA A 314 18.95 5.92 11.13
N GLU A 315 18.68 4.62 10.93
CA GLU A 315 19.74 3.59 10.91
C GLU A 315 20.57 3.63 9.62
N LEU A 316 19.99 4.09 8.52
CA LEU A 316 20.61 4.08 7.19
C LEU A 316 21.36 5.38 6.89
N ALA A 317 20.84 6.52 7.33
CA ALA A 317 21.29 7.85 6.95
C ALA A 317 21.73 8.66 8.17
N ALA A 318 22.86 9.34 8.05
CA ALA A 318 23.38 10.22 9.10
C ALA A 318 22.51 11.47 9.28
N GLU A 319 21.82 11.89 8.22
CA GLU A 319 20.93 13.05 8.23
C GLU A 319 19.62 12.72 7.53
N LEU A 320 18.52 13.22 8.08
CA LEU A 320 17.19 13.18 7.48
C LEU A 320 16.80 14.58 7.05
N TRP A 321 16.64 14.81 5.77
CA TRP A 321 16.18 16.09 5.23
C TRP A 321 14.68 16.08 5.01
N HIS A 322 14.03 17.19 5.36
CA HIS A 322 12.66 17.51 5.03
C HIS A 322 12.59 18.93 4.49
N GLY A 323 12.09 19.09 3.27
CA GLY A 323 12.00 20.41 2.63
C GLY A 323 11.28 20.38 1.30
N GLU A 324 11.14 21.56 0.69
CA GLU A 324 10.59 21.66 -0.66
C GLU A 324 11.54 21.01 -1.68
N ALA A 325 10.95 20.54 -2.78
CA ALA A 325 11.70 19.94 -3.88
C ALA A 325 12.80 20.88 -4.42
N ALA A 326 12.53 22.19 -4.48
CA ALA A 326 13.50 23.19 -4.94
C ALA A 326 14.69 23.37 -3.98
N ASP A 327 14.45 23.31 -2.67
CA ASP A 327 15.50 23.44 -1.65
C ASP A 327 16.40 22.21 -1.62
N ILE A 328 15.79 21.01 -1.72
CA ILE A 328 16.50 19.74 -1.86
C ILE A 328 17.40 19.78 -3.11
N ALA A 329 16.82 20.16 -4.26
CA ALA A 329 17.57 20.27 -5.51
C ALA A 329 18.75 21.25 -5.38
N THR A 330 18.54 22.39 -4.73
CA THR A 330 19.57 23.42 -4.55
C THR A 330 20.70 22.93 -3.66
N ALA A 331 20.39 22.27 -2.54
CA ALA A 331 21.40 21.71 -1.66
C ALA A 331 22.23 20.62 -2.34
N LEU A 332 21.59 19.73 -3.12
CA LEU A 332 22.25 18.62 -3.80
C LEU A 332 23.22 19.06 -4.90
N LYS A 333 23.08 20.28 -5.46
CA LYS A 333 24.06 20.83 -6.44
C LYS A 333 25.47 20.97 -5.87
N ALA A 334 25.63 21.04 -4.56
CA ALA A 334 26.95 21.09 -3.94
C ALA A 334 27.66 19.72 -3.93
N ALA A 335 26.93 18.62 -4.15
CA ALA A 335 27.50 17.27 -4.19
C ALA A 335 28.37 17.04 -5.43
N ARG A 336 29.37 16.16 -5.30
CA ARG A 336 30.17 15.67 -6.44
C ARG A 336 29.34 14.77 -7.35
N SER A 337 28.55 13.88 -6.75
CA SER A 337 27.61 13.00 -7.44
C SER A 337 26.50 12.62 -6.49
N VAL A 338 25.34 12.29 -7.04
CA VAL A 338 24.16 11.87 -6.28
C VAL A 338 23.60 10.62 -6.94
N ARG A 339 23.41 9.56 -6.16
CA ARG A 339 22.82 8.30 -6.60
C ARG A 339 21.63 7.91 -5.74
N SER A 340 20.69 7.16 -6.31
CA SER A 340 19.54 6.63 -5.58
C SER A 340 18.93 5.45 -6.33
N ILE A 341 17.82 4.93 -5.78
CA ILE A 341 16.98 3.95 -6.47
C ILE A 341 15.69 4.63 -6.94
N THR A 342 15.28 4.34 -8.17
CA THR A 342 14.02 4.81 -8.74
C THR A 342 12.80 4.43 -7.89
N GLU A 343 11.86 5.38 -7.77
CA GLU A 343 10.58 5.15 -7.10
C GLU A 343 9.46 6.03 -7.71
N PRO A 344 8.35 5.43 -8.17
CA PRO A 344 7.19 6.16 -8.70
C PRO A 344 6.65 7.30 -7.82
N HIS A 345 6.66 7.16 -6.48
CA HIS A 345 6.22 8.24 -5.59
C HIS A 345 7.08 9.53 -5.72
N LEU A 346 8.34 9.40 -6.15
CA LEU A 346 9.29 10.51 -6.31
C LEU A 346 9.64 10.80 -7.77
N ALA A 347 8.98 10.15 -8.72
CA ALA A 347 9.24 10.31 -10.15
C ALA A 347 9.28 11.77 -10.66
N PRO A 348 8.46 12.72 -10.14
CA PRO A 348 8.54 14.12 -10.57
C PRO A 348 9.85 14.83 -10.22
N TRP A 349 10.66 14.28 -9.32
CA TRP A 349 11.79 14.98 -8.73
C TRP A 349 13.11 14.19 -8.78
N LEU A 350 13.09 12.93 -8.33
CA LEU A 350 14.29 12.14 -8.10
C LEU A 350 15.21 12.01 -9.33
N PRO A 351 14.70 11.79 -10.56
CA PRO A 351 15.55 11.73 -11.76
C PRO A 351 16.28 13.05 -12.08
N GLY A 352 15.77 14.19 -11.59
CA GLY A 352 16.43 15.48 -11.73
C GLY A 352 17.47 15.76 -10.64
N TRP A 353 17.57 14.89 -9.63
CA TRP A 353 18.45 15.06 -8.48
C TRP A 353 19.58 14.04 -8.42
N ALA A 354 19.38 12.84 -8.98
CA ALA A 354 20.28 11.71 -8.82
C ALA A 354 20.34 10.84 -10.07
N ASP A 355 21.48 10.21 -10.29
CA ASP A 355 21.59 9.03 -11.15
C ASP A 355 20.91 7.85 -10.46
N CYS A 356 19.87 7.30 -11.08
CA CYS A 356 18.94 6.39 -10.43
C CYS A 356 19.04 4.98 -10.99
N GLU A 357 19.29 4.01 -10.11
CA GLU A 357 19.24 2.60 -10.46
C GLU A 357 17.79 2.08 -10.43
N ALA A 358 17.52 1.04 -11.22
CA ALA A 358 16.21 0.39 -11.22
C ALA A 358 15.98 -0.35 -9.89
N ALA A 359 14.77 -0.24 -9.33
CA ALA A 359 14.38 -1.09 -8.22
C ALA A 359 14.36 -2.58 -8.63
N PRO A 360 14.89 -3.51 -7.80
CA PRO A 360 14.82 -4.94 -8.11
C PRO A 360 13.37 -5.40 -8.29
N ALA A 361 13.13 -6.16 -9.37
CA ALA A 361 11.83 -6.70 -9.72
C ALA A 361 11.83 -8.23 -9.56
N LEU A 362 10.70 -8.79 -9.12
CA LEU A 362 10.50 -10.24 -9.08
C LEU A 362 9.99 -10.79 -10.42
N PHE A 363 9.24 -9.99 -11.17
CA PHE A 363 8.62 -10.41 -12.41
C PHE A 363 9.36 -9.78 -13.59
N PRO A 364 9.56 -10.53 -14.68
CA PRO A 364 10.08 -9.98 -15.94
C PRO A 364 9.31 -8.72 -16.37
N PRO A 365 9.99 -7.74 -16.99
CA PRO A 365 9.35 -6.53 -17.45
C PRO A 365 8.28 -6.84 -18.51
N VAL A 366 7.18 -6.09 -18.45
CA VAL A 366 6.09 -6.17 -19.42
C VAL A 366 5.90 -4.79 -20.03
N ASP A 367 6.57 -4.49 -21.14
CA ASP A 367 6.57 -3.13 -21.71
C ASP A 367 5.21 -2.68 -22.23
N GLN A 368 4.36 -3.61 -22.65
CA GLN A 368 3.05 -3.26 -23.16
C GLN A 368 2.02 -3.17 -22.02
N ARG A 369 1.33 -2.03 -21.97
CA ARG A 369 0.21 -1.78 -21.04
C ARG A 369 -0.79 -2.94 -21.03
N CYS A 370 -1.13 -3.37 -19.82
CA CYS A 370 -2.09 -4.43 -19.55
C CYS A 370 -3.21 -3.87 -18.67
N ASP A 371 -4.41 -3.83 -19.22
CA ASP A 371 -5.59 -3.28 -18.52
C ASP A 371 -6.30 -4.34 -17.65
N SER A 372 -5.73 -5.55 -17.52
CA SER A 372 -6.19 -6.56 -16.55
C SER A 372 -5.04 -7.39 -15.99
N PHE A 373 -5.18 -7.83 -14.74
CA PHE A 373 -4.22 -8.69 -14.07
C PHE A 373 -3.96 -9.98 -14.85
N SER A 374 -5.00 -10.67 -15.34
CA SER A 374 -4.84 -11.92 -16.10
C SER A 374 -4.05 -11.74 -17.41
N LYS A 375 -4.16 -10.58 -18.07
CA LYS A 375 -3.36 -10.28 -19.27
C LYS A 375 -1.90 -10.02 -18.90
N TRP A 376 -1.66 -9.28 -17.82
CA TRP A 376 -0.33 -9.03 -17.31
C TRP A 376 0.35 -10.32 -16.82
N TRP A 377 -0.34 -11.10 -15.99
CA TRP A 377 0.14 -12.37 -15.42
C TRP A 377 0.62 -13.34 -16.52
N ARG A 378 -0.20 -13.59 -17.55
CA ARG A 378 0.17 -14.46 -18.68
C ARG A 378 1.44 -14.01 -19.42
N ARG A 379 1.80 -12.74 -19.36
CA ARG A 379 3.02 -12.19 -19.98
C ARG A 379 4.19 -12.29 -19.03
N ALA A 380 4.00 -11.83 -17.79
CA ALA A 380 5.00 -11.85 -16.73
C ALA A 380 5.44 -13.26 -16.34
N THR A 381 4.60 -14.28 -16.54
CA THR A 381 4.92 -15.68 -16.19
C THR A 381 5.03 -16.60 -17.39
N ARG A 382 5.23 -16.07 -18.61
CA ARG A 382 5.29 -16.90 -19.82
C ARG A 382 6.53 -17.79 -19.79
N GLY A 383 6.31 -19.11 -19.90
CA GLY A 383 7.40 -20.10 -19.92
C GLY A 383 8.00 -20.39 -18.55
N LEU A 384 7.33 -19.99 -17.47
CA LEU A 384 7.73 -20.28 -16.09
C LEU A 384 6.74 -21.29 -15.50
N ASP A 385 7.24 -22.30 -14.81
CA ASP A 385 6.43 -23.35 -14.17
C ASP A 385 6.57 -23.32 -12.65
N SER A 386 7.75 -22.95 -12.15
CA SER A 386 8.10 -22.88 -10.74
C SER A 386 8.28 -21.43 -10.28
N ALA A 387 8.12 -21.21 -8.97
CA ALA A 387 8.47 -19.94 -8.35
C ALA A 387 9.99 -19.68 -8.37
N ALA A 388 10.81 -20.73 -8.44
CA ALA A 388 12.26 -20.59 -8.57
C ALA A 388 12.66 -20.03 -9.94
N ASP A 389 11.88 -20.30 -11.00
CA ASP A 389 12.13 -19.76 -12.34
C ASP A 389 12.02 -18.23 -12.34
N LEU A 390 11.10 -17.66 -11.56
CA LEU A 390 10.98 -16.20 -11.39
C LEU A 390 12.25 -15.57 -10.78
N LEU A 391 12.87 -16.26 -9.82
CA LEU A 391 14.11 -15.80 -9.18
C LEU A 391 15.30 -15.91 -10.14
N ALA A 392 15.38 -17.02 -10.88
CA ALA A 392 16.46 -17.27 -11.83
C ALA A 392 16.48 -16.25 -12.98
N VAL A 393 15.31 -15.91 -13.55
CA VAL A 393 15.21 -14.96 -14.67
C VAL A 393 15.64 -13.54 -14.30
N ASN A 394 15.54 -13.16 -13.01
CA ASN A 394 15.92 -11.84 -12.53
C ASN A 394 17.27 -11.86 -11.78
N GLU A 395 18.06 -12.94 -11.93
CA GLU A 395 19.38 -13.11 -11.30
C GLU A 395 19.36 -12.84 -9.79
N VAL A 396 18.24 -13.17 -9.13
CA VAL A 396 18.09 -12.95 -7.69
C VAL A 396 18.94 -13.98 -6.95
N PRO A 397 19.85 -13.57 -6.04
CA PRO A 397 20.63 -14.50 -5.24
C PRO A 397 19.74 -15.46 -4.44
N ALA A 398 20.25 -16.66 -4.15
CA ALA A 398 19.60 -17.56 -3.20
C ALA A 398 19.54 -16.90 -1.81
N TRP A 399 18.44 -17.13 -1.10
CA TRP A 399 18.14 -16.51 0.19
C TRP A 399 19.05 -16.95 1.33
#